data_AF-A0A1Q2MI34-F1
#
_entry.id   AF-A0A1Q2MI34-F1
#
_cell.length_a   1.000
_cell.length_b   1.000
_cell.length_c   1.000
_cell.angle_alpha   90.00
_cell.angle_beta   90.00
_cell.angle_gamma   90.00
#
_symmetry.space_group_name_H-M   'P 1'
#
loop_
_entity.id
_entity.type
_entity.pdbx_description
1 polymer ?
#
loop_
_entity_poly.entity_id
_entity_poly.type
_entity_poly.pdbx_seq_one_letter_code
_entity_poly.pdbx_strand_id
1 'polypeptide(L)'
;MARKRIESRLRNYGIYTKWDRKSSDLPQIKEFTHTIPAVENIEFGYIANIRGGRGKLLEFTIEHPPILDSEGKELPVFEGTEQISSNDYNFYLGDCVWQPVEEKCGTWTMTISCCGEELERMSFQVVPASGNAAE
;
A
#
# COMPACT_ATOMS: atom_id res chain seq x y z
N MET A 1 -15.47 27.85 13.22
CA MET A 1 -16.05 26.50 13.05
C MET A 1 -14.94 25.49 13.19
N ALA A 2 -15.05 24.52 14.10
CA ALA A 2 -14.06 23.46 14.23
C ALA A 2 -14.10 22.58 12.97
N ARG A 3 -12.98 22.44 12.26
CA ARG A 3 -12.88 21.42 11.21
C ARG A 3 -13.17 20.08 11.87
N LYS A 4 -14.18 19.33 11.40
CA LYS A 4 -14.36 17.93 11.83
C LYS A 4 -13.08 17.20 11.44
N ARG A 5 -12.32 16.77 12.46
CA ARG A 5 -11.10 15.99 12.28
C ARG A 5 -11.50 14.65 11.67
N ILE A 6 -10.80 14.26 10.61
CA ILE A 6 -10.93 12.92 10.05
C ILE A 6 -10.16 12.01 10.99
N GLU A 7 -10.78 10.91 11.40
CA GLU A 7 -10.11 9.90 12.21
C GLU A 7 -9.67 8.77 11.28
N SER A 8 -8.41 8.38 11.37
CA SER A 8 -7.85 7.19 10.74
C SER A 8 -7.45 6.18 11.80
N ARG A 9 -7.62 4.90 11.46
CA ARG A 9 -7.12 3.79 12.27
C ARG A 9 -6.64 2.67 11.37
N LEU A 10 -5.37 2.31 11.50
CA LEU A 10 -4.83 1.08 10.94
C LEU A 10 -5.61 -0.17 11.42
N ARG A 11 -6.13 -0.96 10.48
CA ARG A 11 -6.82 -2.24 10.75
C ARG A 11 -5.84 -3.41 10.79
N ASN A 12 -5.10 -3.57 9.70
CA ASN A 12 -4.10 -4.62 9.50
C ASN A 12 -3.14 -4.20 8.40
N TYR A 13 -2.00 -4.90 8.32
CA TYR A 13 -0.96 -4.68 7.35
C TYR A 13 -0.17 -5.97 7.14
N GLY A 14 0.48 -6.10 6.00
CA GLY A 14 1.32 -7.25 5.65
C GLY A 14 0.98 -7.81 4.28
N ILE A 15 0.99 -9.14 4.15
CA ILE A 15 0.74 -9.85 2.90
C ILE A 15 -0.74 -10.20 2.79
N TYR A 16 -1.32 -9.99 1.61
CA TYR A 16 -2.74 -10.19 1.35
C TYR A 16 -3.01 -11.26 0.28
N THR A 17 -4.26 -11.71 0.21
CA THR A 17 -4.80 -12.46 -0.93
C THR A 17 -4.91 -11.57 -2.16
N LYS A 18 -4.68 -12.16 -3.34
CA LYS A 18 -4.84 -11.49 -4.64
C LYS A 18 -6.12 -10.66 -4.68
N TRP A 19 -6.00 -9.36 -4.94
CA TRP A 19 -7.12 -8.44 -5.03
C TRP A 19 -7.82 -8.61 -6.36
N ASP A 20 -9.10 -9.01 -6.29
CA ASP A 20 -9.93 -9.12 -7.47
C ASP A 20 -10.58 -7.76 -7.76
N ARG A 21 -10.09 -7.07 -8.79
CA ARG A 21 -10.65 -5.78 -9.27
C ARG A 21 -12.13 -5.86 -9.66
N LYS A 22 -12.68 -7.05 -9.89
CA LYS A 22 -14.10 -7.26 -10.20
C LYS A 22 -14.96 -7.45 -8.94
N SER A 23 -14.34 -7.73 -7.79
CA SER A 23 -15.03 -7.84 -6.52
C SER A 23 -15.06 -6.50 -5.80
N SER A 24 -16.14 -6.24 -5.07
CA SER A 24 -16.23 -5.11 -4.14
C SER A 24 -15.58 -5.43 -2.78
N ASP A 25 -15.10 -6.67 -2.60
CA ASP A 25 -14.46 -7.11 -1.37
C ASP A 25 -13.02 -6.61 -1.26
N LEU A 26 -12.65 -6.23 -0.04
CA LEU A 26 -11.26 -5.94 0.30
C LEU A 26 -10.45 -7.23 0.35
N PRO A 27 -9.15 -7.18 0.00
CA PRO A 27 -8.29 -8.36 0.08
C PRO A 27 -8.15 -8.81 1.55
N GLN A 28 -7.98 -10.11 1.75
CA GLN A 28 -7.85 -10.71 3.08
C GLN A 28 -6.39 -10.80 3.50
N ILE A 29 -6.09 -10.47 4.75
CA ILE A 29 -4.74 -10.60 5.30
C ILE A 29 -4.36 -12.09 5.38
N LYS A 30 -3.19 -12.44 4.83
CA LYS A 30 -2.56 -13.76 4.95
C LYS A 30 -1.52 -13.79 6.07
N GLU A 31 -0.69 -12.75 6.15
CA GLU A 31 0.41 -12.69 7.11
C GLU A 31 0.65 -11.25 7.57
N PHE A 32 0.79 -11.05 8.87
CA PHE A 32 1.14 -9.75 9.45
C PHE A 32 2.65 -9.59 9.48
N THR A 33 3.19 -8.74 8.61
CA THR A 33 4.64 -8.56 8.47
C THR A 33 4.97 -7.20 7.86
N HIS A 34 6.16 -6.67 8.16
CA HIS A 34 6.76 -5.57 7.41
C HIS A 34 7.77 -6.06 6.38
N THR A 35 8.14 -7.34 6.42
CA THR A 35 9.14 -7.94 5.53
C THR A 35 8.43 -8.75 4.47
N ILE A 36 8.57 -8.32 3.22
CA ILE A 36 7.88 -8.92 2.07
C ILE A 36 8.91 -9.69 1.25
N PRO A 37 8.73 -11.00 1.04
CA PRO A 37 9.64 -11.73 0.17
C PRO A 37 9.41 -11.30 -1.29
N ALA A 38 10.50 -11.08 -2.02
CA ALA A 38 10.50 -10.68 -3.43
C ALA A 38 10.09 -11.86 -4.33
N VAL A 39 8.83 -12.29 -4.21
CA VAL A 39 8.22 -13.36 -5.00
C VAL A 39 7.09 -12.76 -5.81
N GLU A 40 7.09 -13.00 -7.11
CA GLU A 40 6.09 -12.47 -8.03
C GLU A 40 4.66 -12.80 -7.56
N ASN A 41 3.75 -11.84 -7.71
CA ASN A 41 2.34 -11.91 -7.33
C ASN A 41 2.07 -11.92 -5.81
N ILE A 42 3.06 -11.71 -4.95
CA ILE A 42 2.80 -11.39 -3.54
C ILE A 42 2.22 -9.98 -3.48
N GLU A 43 1.00 -9.86 -2.97
CA GLU A 43 0.38 -8.58 -2.66
C GLU A 43 0.63 -8.20 -1.22
N PHE A 44 0.97 -6.94 -1.00
CA PHE A 44 1.25 -6.40 0.31
C PHE A 44 0.77 -4.96 0.44
N GLY A 45 0.50 -4.55 1.67
CA GLY A 45 0.00 -3.22 1.96
C GLY A 45 -0.64 -3.14 3.33
N TYR A 46 -1.61 -2.26 3.46
CA TYR A 46 -2.40 -2.13 4.68
C TYR A 46 -3.84 -1.72 4.40
N ILE A 47 -4.72 -2.03 5.36
CA ILE A 47 -6.09 -1.53 5.38
C ILE A 47 -6.20 -0.50 6.50
N ALA A 48 -6.65 0.70 6.16
CA ALA A 48 -7.00 1.76 7.11
C ALA A 48 -8.51 1.97 7.16
N ASN A 49 -9.05 2.17 8.36
CA ASN A 49 -10.41 2.63 8.56
C ASN A 49 -10.42 4.15 8.72
N ILE A 50 -11.16 4.83 7.85
CA ILE A 50 -11.28 6.28 7.80
C ILE A 50 -12.70 6.66 8.21
N ARG A 51 -12.80 7.57 9.19
CA ARG A 51 -14.06 8.04 9.77
C ARG A 51 -14.25 9.54 9.64
N GLY A 52 -15.48 9.94 9.31
CA GLY A 52 -15.86 11.35 9.17
C GLY A 52 -15.33 12.03 7.90
N GLY A 53 -14.79 11.25 6.95
CA GLY A 53 -14.24 11.73 5.69
C GLY A 53 -15.20 11.73 4.49
N ARG A 54 -16.47 11.33 4.66
CA ARG A 54 -17.40 11.11 3.54
C ARG A 54 -17.47 12.31 2.58
N GLY A 55 -17.32 12.04 1.29
CA GLY A 55 -17.37 13.03 0.21
C GLY A 55 -16.07 13.80 0.00
N LYS A 56 -15.06 13.62 0.86
CA LYS A 56 -13.71 14.16 0.66
C LYS A 56 -12.89 13.24 -0.24
N LEU A 57 -11.82 13.82 -0.78
CA LEU A 57 -10.83 13.10 -1.58
C LEU A 57 -9.74 12.57 -0.64
N LEU A 58 -9.56 11.26 -0.63
CA LEU A 58 -8.39 10.60 -0.07
C LEU A 58 -7.28 10.66 -1.13
N GLU A 59 -6.11 11.08 -0.73
CA GLU A 59 -4.90 11.12 -1.54
C GLU A 59 -3.99 10.00 -1.04
N PHE A 60 -3.32 9.28 -1.94
CA PHE A 60 -2.41 8.22 -1.56
C PHE A 60 -1.15 8.21 -2.42
N THR A 61 -0.05 7.81 -1.80
CA THR A 61 1.25 7.66 -2.45
C THR A 61 1.87 6.30 -2.12
N ILE A 62 2.56 5.70 -3.08
CA ILE A 62 3.43 4.53 -2.90
C ILE A 62 4.81 4.91 -3.42
N GLU A 63 5.70 5.16 -2.49
CA GLU A 63 7.12 5.40 -2.73
C GLU A 63 7.82 4.03 -2.75
N HIS A 64 8.33 3.66 -3.91
CA HIS A 64 9.08 2.41 -4.09
C HIS A 64 10.59 2.71 -4.11
N PRO A 65 11.47 1.70 -3.94
CA PRO A 65 12.90 1.88 -4.18
C PRO A 65 13.16 2.41 -5.61
N PRO A 66 14.34 2.99 -5.89
CA PRO A 66 14.67 3.49 -7.22
C PRO A 66 14.66 2.33 -8.24
N ILE A 67 13.52 2.16 -8.90
CA ILE A 67 13.28 1.18 -9.94
C ILE A 67 13.49 1.89 -11.27
N LEU A 68 14.34 1.34 -12.13
CA LEU A 68 14.58 1.89 -13.45
C LEU A 68 13.59 1.29 -14.47
N ASP A 69 13.13 2.11 -15.39
CA ASP A 69 12.42 1.64 -16.58
C ASP A 69 13.40 1.10 -17.64
N SER A 70 12.86 0.66 -18.78
CA SER A 70 13.65 0.14 -19.90
C SER A 70 14.62 1.15 -20.52
N GLU A 71 14.44 2.44 -20.25
CA GLU A 71 15.30 3.53 -20.71
C GLU A 71 16.34 3.94 -19.65
N GLY A 72 16.34 3.26 -18.49
CA GLY A 72 17.25 3.54 -17.38
C GLY A 72 16.83 4.73 -16.53
N LYS A 73 15.58 5.18 -16.64
CA LYS A 73 15.04 6.30 -15.86
C LYS A 73 14.26 5.76 -14.65
N GLU A 74 14.41 6.43 -13.52
CA GLU A 74 13.65 6.09 -12.31
C GLU A 74 12.14 6.25 -12.54
N LEU A 75 11.38 5.22 -12.15
CA LEU A 75 9.93 5.28 -12.13
C LEU A 75 9.47 6.32 -11.10
N PRO A 76 8.44 7.12 -11.42
CA PRO A 76 7.87 8.06 -10.48
C PRO A 76 7.15 7.32 -9.35
N VAL A 77 7.04 7.97 -8.20
CA VAL A 77 6.14 7.53 -7.12
C VAL A 77 4.73 7.30 -7.66
N PHE A 78 4.05 6.27 -7.18
CA PHE A 78 2.67 6.03 -7.56
C PHE A 78 1.77 6.93 -6.74
N GLU A 79 0.99 7.79 -7.39
CA GLU A 79 0.08 8.72 -6.73
C GLU A 79 -1.34 8.52 -7.26
N GLY A 80 -2.32 8.64 -6.38
CA GLY A 80 -3.70 8.55 -6.78
C GLY A 80 -4.64 9.18 -5.77
N THR A 81 -5.90 9.25 -6.19
CA THR A 81 -6.95 9.82 -5.37
C THR A 81 -8.21 8.97 -5.43
N GLU A 82 -8.93 8.89 -4.31
CA GLU A 82 -10.17 8.14 -4.20
C GLU A 82 -11.20 8.91 -3.38
N GLN A 83 -12.46 8.92 -3.82
CA GLN A 83 -13.51 9.57 -3.05
C GLN A 83 -13.98 8.67 -1.90
N ILE A 84 -13.95 9.20 -0.68
CA ILE A 84 -14.45 8.50 0.50
C ILE A 84 -15.98 8.37 0.40
N SER A 85 -16.47 7.16 0.16
CA SER A 85 -17.88 6.90 -0.16
C SER A 85 -18.81 6.88 1.07
N SER A 86 -18.28 6.54 2.25
CA SER A 86 -19.03 6.38 3.51
C SER A 86 -18.37 7.10 4.69
N ASN A 87 -19.10 7.25 5.80
CA ASN A 87 -18.54 7.82 7.04
C ASN A 87 -17.68 6.84 7.85
N ASP A 88 -17.77 5.55 7.57
CA ASP A 88 -16.91 4.49 8.08
C ASP A 88 -16.43 3.73 6.84
N TYR A 89 -15.24 4.09 6.37
CA TYR A 89 -14.70 3.68 5.07
C TYR A 89 -13.43 2.88 5.29
N ASN A 90 -13.36 1.68 4.71
CA ASN A 90 -12.13 0.90 4.73
C ASN A 90 -11.44 1.08 3.38
N PHE A 91 -10.19 1.51 3.42
CA PHE A 91 -9.36 1.71 2.26
C PHE A 91 -8.17 0.76 2.32
N TYR A 92 -7.93 0.02 1.24
CA TYR A 92 -6.74 -0.79 1.06
C TYR A 92 -5.74 0.01 0.22
N LEU A 93 -4.56 0.27 0.78
CA LEU A 93 -3.41 0.78 0.03
C LEU A 93 -2.36 -0.31 -0.01
N GLY A 94 -2.01 -0.73 -1.21
CA GLY A 94 -1.05 -1.81 -1.40
C GLY A 94 -0.63 -1.92 -2.85
N ASP A 95 0.37 -2.77 -3.06
CA ASP A 95 0.88 -3.14 -4.38
C ASP A 95 1.22 -4.64 -4.41
N CYS A 96 1.59 -5.14 -5.57
CA CYS A 96 2.11 -6.49 -5.74
C CYS A 96 3.63 -6.48 -5.91
N VAL A 97 4.30 -7.62 -5.83
CA VAL A 97 5.66 -7.78 -6.35
C VAL A 97 5.56 -8.27 -7.79
N TRP A 98 6.24 -7.58 -8.71
CA TRP A 98 6.25 -7.93 -10.14
C TRP A 98 7.66 -8.10 -10.69
N GLN A 99 7.77 -8.78 -11.83
CA GLN A 99 9.05 -8.96 -12.51
C GLN A 99 9.63 -7.64 -13.07
N PRO A 100 10.96 -7.51 -13.07
CA PRO A 100 11.93 -8.36 -12.38
C PRO A 100 11.93 -8.11 -10.86
N VAL A 101 11.81 -9.20 -10.07
CA VAL A 101 11.56 -9.10 -8.62
C VAL A 101 12.74 -8.54 -7.83
N GLU A 102 13.96 -8.72 -8.34
CA GLU A 102 15.20 -8.22 -7.73
C GLU A 102 15.22 -6.70 -7.67
N GLU A 103 14.72 -6.03 -8.71
CA GLU A 103 14.61 -4.57 -8.77
C GLU A 103 13.56 -4.02 -7.79
N LYS A 104 12.65 -4.86 -7.29
CA LYS A 104 11.62 -4.46 -6.32
C LYS A 104 12.10 -4.53 -4.88
N CYS A 105 13.31 -5.05 -4.64
CA CYS A 105 13.89 -5.13 -3.31
C CYS A 105 14.22 -3.73 -2.77
N GLY A 106 13.91 -3.49 -1.50
CA GLY A 106 14.11 -2.20 -0.86
C GLY A 106 12.92 -1.75 -0.03
N THR A 107 12.95 -0.50 0.40
CA THR A 107 11.89 0.09 1.23
C THR A 107 10.77 0.63 0.36
N TRP A 108 9.56 0.18 0.64
CA TRP A 108 8.31 0.68 0.08
C TRP A 108 7.58 1.47 1.17
N THR A 109 7.27 2.74 0.92
CA THR A 109 6.52 3.59 1.86
C THR A 109 5.19 3.99 1.25
N MET A 110 4.12 3.66 1.95
CA MET A 110 2.75 3.84 1.52
C MET A 110 2.07 4.85 2.45
N THR A 111 1.60 5.96 1.91
CA THR A 111 1.01 7.05 2.69
C THR A 111 -0.40 7.33 2.20
N ILE A 112 -1.33 7.53 3.12
CA ILE A 112 -2.65 8.12 2.83
C ILE A 112 -2.77 9.47 3.53
N SER A 113 -3.32 10.44 2.82
CA SER A 113 -3.59 11.79 3.32
C SER A 113 -4.98 12.24 2.89
N CYS A 114 -5.55 13.19 3.62
CA CYS A 114 -6.82 13.79 3.23
C CYS A 114 -6.87 15.22 3.72
N CYS A 115 -7.33 16.14 2.85
CA CYS A 115 -7.37 17.57 3.16
C CYS A 115 -6.01 18.18 3.54
N GLY A 116 -4.92 17.66 2.96
CA GLY A 116 -3.55 18.10 3.25
C GLY A 116 -2.99 17.63 4.59
N GLU A 117 -3.65 16.69 5.28
CA GLU A 117 -3.16 16.07 6.51
C GLU A 117 -2.83 14.59 6.26
N GLU A 118 -1.63 14.15 6.68
CA GLU A 118 -1.26 12.72 6.67
C GLU A 118 -2.14 11.96 7.68
N LEU A 119 -2.81 10.91 7.20
CA LEU A 119 -3.70 10.09 8.01
C LEU A 119 -3.01 8.82 8.51
N GLU A 120 -2.31 8.12 7.64
CA GLU A 120 -1.53 6.91 7.97
C GLU A 120 -0.33 6.81 7.02
N ARG A 121 0.79 6.30 7.54
CA ARG A 121 2.00 5.97 6.79
C ARG A 121 2.49 4.60 7.22
N MET A 122 2.85 3.77 6.26
CA MET A 122 3.38 2.44 6.51
C MET A 122 4.58 2.15 5.61
N SER A 123 5.62 1.54 6.16
CA SER A 123 6.77 1.09 5.39
C SER A 123 6.91 -0.44 5.44
N PHE A 124 7.29 -0.99 4.29
CA PHE A 124 7.57 -2.41 4.07
C PHE A 124 8.97 -2.56 3.50
N GLN A 125 9.67 -3.60 3.90
CA GLN A 125 10.95 -3.99 3.36
C GLN A 125 10.75 -5.20 2.44
N VAL A 126 10.87 -5.00 1.14
CA VAL A 126 10.94 -6.10 0.18
C VAL A 126 12.37 -6.64 0.21
N VAL A 127 12.51 -7.92 0.51
CA VAL A 127 13.80 -8.62 0.60
C VAL A 127 13.85 -9.75 -0.41
N PRO A 128 15.03 -10.08 -0.98
CA PRO A 128 15.18 -11.28 -1.79
C PRO A 128 14.59 -12.46 -1.02
N ALA A 129 13.73 -13.25 -1.68
CA ALA A 129 13.27 -14.50 -1.09
C ALA A 129 14.54 -15.29 -0.76
N SER A 130 14.81 -15.51 0.53
CA SER A 130 16.03 -16.19 0.93
C SER A 130 16.00 -17.56 0.28
N GLY A 131 16.81 -17.72 -0.77
CA GLY A 131 17.11 -19.02 -1.30
C GLY A 131 17.70 -19.80 -0.14
N ASN A 132 17.09 -20.93 0.18
CA ASN A 132 17.80 -21.98 0.87
C ASN A 132 18.92 -22.44 -0.09
N ALA A 133 20.01 -21.66 -0.13
CA ALA A 133 21.28 -21.99 -0.77
C ALA A 133 22.23 -22.40 0.36
N ALA A 134 21.87 -23.52 0.98
CA ALA A 134 22.68 -24.35 1.86
C ALA A 134 22.29 -25.78 1.46
N GLU A 135 23.13 -26.66 0.96
CA GLU A 135 24.59 -26.76 0.79
C GLU A 135 24.86 -27.55 -0.50
#